data_AF-A0A5P9EWP5-F1
#
_entry.id   AF-A0A5P9EWP5-F1
#
_cell.length_a   1.000
_cell.length_b   1.000
_cell.length_c   1.000
_cell.angle_alpha   90.00
_cell.angle_beta   90.00
_cell.angle_gamma   90.00
#
_symmetry.space_group_name_H-M   'P 1'
#
loop_
_entity.id
_entity.type
_entity.pdbx_description
1 polymer ?
#
loop_
_entity_poly.entity_id
_entity_poly.type
_entity_poly.pdbx_seq_one_letter_code
_entity_poly.pdbx_strand_id
1 'polypeptide(L)'
;MHRKLALFFSPLLFLGCSDDLPDIIIPANIDYDQEMRLFVEDISDYAKGLDRDFIIVPQNGIELITTNTKTNGPVDDAYVDSTDGIAQEAVFFGQDGKVDQPTSETESERLRDYLNLAKDEGREILVTDYAYSEDKVKESYEENEKAGYISFAADNTLLNNIPSYPEKPFNVNNDDIDRLEDVKNFLNITNTTSFSTPQEFVDELSETDYDLLIIDLFFKDGSTYTEEQIKQLKKKNNGGDRLLMAYVNIGMAQSNRYYWQNSWPTNPPAWLLDEIDRSGNYYVEYWKAGWQDIIYGNNSSYIFKIVDAGFDGAYMDGIDVFEYFDSLETEE
;
A
#
# COMPACT_ATOMS: atom_id res chain seq x y z
N MET A 1 -29.40 0.90 91.35
CA MET A 1 -29.32 -0.39 90.64
C MET A 1 -29.11 -0.10 89.16
N HIS A 2 -28.03 -0.62 88.58
CA HIS A 2 -27.58 -0.34 87.21
C HIS A 2 -28.50 -0.92 86.13
N ARG A 3 -28.67 -0.20 85.01
CA ARG A 3 -28.12 -0.60 83.69
C ARG A 3 -28.34 0.48 82.64
N LYS A 4 -27.24 0.82 81.95
CA LYS A 4 -27.19 1.62 80.73
C LYS A 4 -27.79 0.80 79.57
N LEU A 5 -28.45 1.44 78.62
CA LEU A 5 -28.62 0.92 77.26
C LEU A 5 -28.51 2.07 76.24
N ALA A 6 -27.75 1.81 75.19
CA ALA A 6 -27.13 2.76 74.29
C ALA A 6 -28.03 3.21 73.13
N LEU A 7 -27.70 4.38 72.57
CA LEU A 7 -28.18 4.89 71.27
C LEU A 7 -27.86 3.91 70.14
N PHE A 8 -28.78 3.79 69.18
CA PHE A 8 -28.45 3.65 67.77
C PHE A 8 -29.46 4.45 66.93
N PHE A 9 -28.97 5.55 66.35
CA PHE A 9 -29.62 6.24 65.23
C PHE A 9 -29.31 5.44 63.97
N SER A 10 -30.33 5.01 63.23
CA SER A 10 -30.19 4.48 61.88
C SER A 10 -30.98 5.36 60.91
N PRO A 11 -30.33 6.08 59.99
CA PRO A 11 -31.01 6.76 58.90
C PRO A 11 -31.31 5.74 57.80
N LEU A 12 -32.59 5.54 57.50
CA LEU A 12 -33.03 4.84 56.30
C LEU A 12 -32.61 5.67 55.08
N LEU A 13 -31.66 5.12 54.31
CA LEU A 13 -31.22 5.66 53.03
C LEU A 13 -32.38 5.70 52.04
N PHE A 14 -32.64 6.89 51.50
CA PHE A 14 -33.40 7.08 50.28
C PHE A 14 -32.60 6.47 49.11
N LEU A 15 -33.10 5.37 48.55
CA LEU A 15 -32.70 4.92 47.21
C LEU A 15 -33.33 5.91 46.22
N GLY A 16 -32.52 6.85 45.76
CA GLY A 16 -32.85 7.63 44.56
C GLY A 16 -32.74 6.71 43.34
N CYS A 17 -33.81 6.63 42.56
CA CYS A 17 -33.73 6.17 41.18
C CYS A 17 -32.99 7.27 40.39
N SER A 18 -31.70 7.09 40.18
CA SER A 18 -31.01 7.68 39.03
C SER A 18 -31.33 6.80 37.83
N ASP A 19 -32.15 7.28 36.91
CA ASP A 19 -32.32 6.68 35.58
C ASP A 19 -31.09 6.99 34.70
N ASP A 20 -29.90 6.65 35.18
CA ASP A 20 -28.71 6.52 34.34
C ASP A 20 -28.59 5.03 34.02
N LEU A 21 -29.39 4.59 33.04
CA LEU A 21 -29.06 3.37 32.32
C LEU A 21 -27.65 3.58 31.73
N PRO A 22 -26.73 2.61 31.84
CA PRO A 22 -25.47 2.73 31.13
C PRO A 22 -25.80 2.93 29.65
N ASP A 23 -25.20 3.95 29.04
CA ASP A 23 -25.18 4.06 27.58
C ASP A 23 -24.74 2.69 27.07
N ILE A 24 -25.67 1.99 26.42
CA ILE A 24 -25.34 0.82 25.64
C ILE A 24 -24.51 1.41 24.50
N ILE A 25 -23.19 1.39 24.67
CA ILE A 25 -22.25 1.60 23.57
C ILE A 25 -22.51 0.41 22.66
N ILE A 26 -23.38 0.61 21.67
CA ILE A 26 -23.41 -0.26 20.51
C ILE A 26 -22.00 -0.12 19.92
N PRO A 27 -21.18 -1.18 19.85
CA PRO A 27 -19.91 -1.07 19.15
C PRO A 27 -20.22 -0.51 17.76
N ALA A 28 -19.54 0.58 17.40
CA ALA A 28 -19.69 1.16 16.08
C ALA A 28 -19.49 0.05 15.05
N ASN A 29 -20.42 -0.08 14.10
CA ASN A 29 -20.12 -0.82 12.88
C ASN A 29 -18.89 -0.13 12.28
N ILE A 30 -17.82 -0.88 12.05
CA ILE A 30 -16.56 -0.30 11.59
C ILE A 30 -16.76 -0.01 10.10
N ASP A 31 -16.49 1.22 9.68
CA ASP A 31 -16.47 1.59 8.28
C ASP A 31 -15.07 1.29 7.74
N TYR A 32 -14.87 0.06 7.26
CA TYR A 32 -13.57 -0.45 6.84
C TYR A 32 -12.96 0.41 5.73
N ASP A 33 -13.77 0.82 4.74
CA ASP A 33 -13.39 1.75 3.68
C ASP A 33 -12.81 3.04 4.27
N GLN A 34 -13.54 3.66 5.19
CA GLN A 34 -13.11 4.91 5.80
C GLN A 34 -11.87 4.74 6.69
N GLU A 35 -11.76 3.64 7.42
CA GLU A 35 -10.59 3.35 8.24
C GLU A 35 -9.33 3.15 7.36
N MET A 36 -9.45 2.54 6.17
CA MET A 36 -8.33 2.43 5.24
C MET A 36 -7.95 3.81 4.66
N ARG A 37 -8.93 4.66 4.31
CA ARG A 37 -8.65 6.05 3.88
C ARG A 37 -7.88 6.82 4.95
N LEU A 38 -8.39 6.81 6.19
CA LEU A 38 -7.74 7.48 7.33
C LEU A 38 -6.33 6.94 7.59
N PHE A 39 -6.14 5.64 7.44
CA PHE A 39 -4.82 5.04 7.64
C PHE A 39 -3.80 5.51 6.59
N VAL A 40 -4.22 5.62 5.32
CA VAL A 40 -3.38 6.20 4.25
C VAL A 40 -3.11 7.69 4.49
N GLU A 41 -4.13 8.46 4.89
CA GLU A 41 -3.99 9.88 5.24
C GLU A 41 -2.96 10.08 6.37
N ASP A 42 -3.08 9.32 7.45
CA ASP A 42 -2.17 9.37 8.61
C ASP A 42 -0.74 8.95 8.25
N ILE A 43 -0.57 7.93 7.40
CA ILE A 43 0.73 7.52 6.86
C ILE A 43 1.35 8.66 6.05
N SER A 44 0.56 9.29 5.19
CA SER A 44 0.99 10.40 4.34
C SER A 44 1.44 11.60 5.18
N ASP A 45 0.63 12.00 6.16
CA ASP A 45 0.95 13.09 7.08
C ASP A 45 2.24 12.82 7.86
N TYR A 46 2.42 11.60 8.35
CA TYR A 46 3.64 11.21 9.05
C TYR A 46 4.87 11.24 8.14
N ALA A 47 4.78 10.63 6.95
CA ALA A 47 5.88 10.57 5.99
C ALA A 47 6.28 11.97 5.50
N LYS A 48 5.30 12.78 5.11
CA LYS A 48 5.48 14.17 4.65
C LYS A 48 5.94 15.11 5.77
N GLY A 49 5.69 14.74 7.03
CA GLY A 49 6.26 15.39 8.22
C GLY A 49 7.76 15.11 8.42
N LEU A 50 8.26 13.96 7.95
CA LEU A 50 9.68 13.59 7.98
C LEU A 50 10.43 14.16 6.77
N ASP A 51 9.83 14.03 5.58
CA ASP A 51 10.33 14.57 4.32
C ASP A 51 9.16 15.13 3.49
N ARG A 52 9.15 16.45 3.30
CA ARG A 52 8.02 17.16 2.68
C ARG A 52 7.71 16.76 1.25
N ASP A 53 8.69 16.22 0.54
CA ASP A 53 8.57 15.83 -0.86
C ASP A 53 8.35 14.31 -1.01
N PHE A 54 8.16 13.57 0.10
CA PHE A 54 7.96 12.13 0.10
C PHE A 54 6.65 11.74 -0.60
N ILE A 55 6.76 10.81 -1.55
CA ILE A 55 5.69 10.41 -2.46
C ILE A 55 4.88 9.26 -1.86
N ILE A 56 3.55 9.34 -1.95
CA ILE A 56 2.60 8.31 -1.49
C ILE A 56 1.80 7.76 -2.68
N VAL A 57 1.95 6.46 -2.94
CA VAL A 57 1.24 5.75 -4.01
C VAL A 57 0.59 4.47 -3.48
N PRO A 58 -0.72 4.48 -3.13
CA PRO A 58 -1.47 3.25 -2.89
C PRO A 58 -1.61 2.40 -4.16
N GLN A 59 -1.57 1.07 -4.01
CA GLN A 59 -1.79 0.08 -5.06
C GLN A 59 -3.11 -0.65 -4.83
N ASN A 60 -3.90 -0.81 -5.90
CA ASN A 60 -5.22 -1.44 -5.92
C ASN A 60 -6.22 -0.71 -4.99
N GLY A 61 -7.35 -1.34 -4.66
CA GLY A 61 -8.40 -0.75 -3.81
C GLY A 61 -8.93 0.60 -4.32
N ILE A 62 -8.98 0.75 -5.65
CA ILE A 62 -9.24 2.02 -6.35
C ILE A 62 -10.63 2.62 -6.01
N GLU A 63 -11.56 1.79 -5.56
CA GLU A 63 -12.90 2.16 -5.12
C GLU A 63 -12.86 3.23 -4.01
N LEU A 64 -11.81 3.21 -3.17
CA LEU A 64 -11.63 4.18 -2.09
C LEU A 64 -11.46 5.62 -2.58
N ILE A 65 -11.21 5.85 -3.87
CA ILE A 65 -11.18 7.20 -4.47
C ILE A 65 -12.51 7.95 -4.31
N THR A 66 -13.62 7.24 -4.04
CA THR A 66 -14.94 7.82 -3.80
C THR A 66 -15.43 7.50 -2.41
N THR A 67 -16.18 8.41 -1.78
CA THR A 67 -16.64 8.26 -0.38
C THR A 67 -17.65 7.12 -0.17
N ASN A 68 -18.17 6.53 -1.25
CA ASN A 68 -19.19 5.49 -1.21
C ASN A 68 -18.85 4.29 -2.09
N THR A 69 -17.56 4.18 -2.48
CA THR A 69 -17.00 3.07 -3.26
C THR A 69 -17.75 2.78 -4.55
N LYS A 70 -18.22 3.84 -5.22
CA LYS A 70 -18.95 3.78 -6.50
C LYS A 70 -18.40 4.80 -7.48
N THR A 71 -18.26 4.40 -8.74
CA THR A 71 -17.77 5.28 -9.83
C THR A 71 -18.60 6.54 -10.06
N ASN A 72 -19.85 6.58 -9.57
CA ASN A 72 -20.73 7.75 -9.63
C ASN A 72 -20.87 8.49 -8.28
N GLY A 73 -20.08 8.09 -7.28
CA GLY A 73 -19.97 8.75 -5.99
C GLY A 73 -19.19 10.05 -6.05
N PRO A 74 -19.28 10.88 -5.01
CA PRO A 74 -18.34 11.98 -4.85
C PRO A 74 -16.94 11.44 -4.58
N VAL A 75 -15.94 12.11 -5.13
CA VAL A 75 -14.54 11.89 -4.79
C VAL A 75 -14.32 12.15 -3.30
N ASP A 76 -13.47 11.35 -2.66
CA ASP A 76 -13.00 11.61 -1.30
C ASP A 76 -11.77 12.51 -1.33
N ASP A 77 -12.00 13.83 -1.28
CA ASP A 77 -10.93 14.83 -1.41
C ASP A 77 -9.78 14.63 -0.39
N ALA A 78 -10.09 14.21 0.84
CA ALA A 78 -9.08 14.03 1.89
C ALA A 78 -8.15 12.86 1.55
N TYR A 79 -8.71 11.73 1.14
CA TYR A 79 -7.94 10.59 0.67
C TYR A 79 -7.12 10.95 -0.59
N VAL A 80 -7.74 11.56 -1.60
CA VAL A 80 -7.05 11.91 -2.85
C VAL A 80 -5.89 12.88 -2.60
N ASP A 81 -6.09 13.92 -1.80
CA ASP A 81 -5.05 14.90 -1.48
C ASP A 81 -3.89 14.33 -0.66
N SER A 82 -4.12 13.24 0.08
CA SER A 82 -3.07 12.52 0.79
C SER A 82 -2.15 11.71 -0.14
N THR A 83 -2.56 11.45 -1.38
CA THR A 83 -1.81 10.64 -2.37
C THR A 83 -1.16 11.51 -3.44
N ASP A 84 -0.06 11.05 -4.03
CA ASP A 84 0.60 11.74 -5.15
C ASP A 84 0.36 11.01 -6.48
N GLY A 85 0.12 9.70 -6.41
CA GLY A 85 -0.32 8.86 -7.52
C GLY A 85 -1.14 7.70 -7.03
N ILE A 86 -1.77 6.97 -7.94
CA ILE A 86 -2.46 5.70 -7.67
C ILE A 86 -1.88 4.63 -8.57
N ALA A 87 -1.64 3.46 -8.01
CA ALA A 87 -1.21 2.30 -8.76
C ALA A 87 -2.32 1.24 -8.87
N GLN A 88 -2.35 0.55 -9.99
CA GLN A 88 -3.31 -0.51 -10.25
C GLN A 88 -2.66 -1.65 -11.02
N GLU A 89 -2.90 -2.87 -10.59
CA GLU A 89 -2.48 -4.05 -11.32
C GLU A 89 -3.54 -4.49 -12.35
N ALA A 90 -3.05 -5.04 -13.45
CA ALA A 90 -3.82 -5.79 -14.44
C ALA A 90 -5.04 -5.06 -15.03
N VAL A 91 -4.91 -3.77 -15.35
CA VAL A 91 -5.98 -3.00 -16.00
C VAL A 91 -6.34 -3.59 -17.37
N PHE A 92 -5.34 -4.04 -18.14
CA PHE A 92 -5.55 -4.60 -19.49
C PHE A 92 -5.10 -6.04 -19.61
N PHE A 93 -4.09 -6.48 -18.86
CA PHE A 93 -3.59 -7.86 -18.93
C PHE A 93 -3.19 -8.41 -17.57
N GLY A 94 -3.53 -9.69 -17.33
CA GLY A 94 -3.01 -10.41 -16.17
C GLY A 94 -3.97 -10.55 -14.99
N GLN A 95 -5.25 -10.24 -15.16
CA GLN A 95 -6.24 -10.33 -14.08
C GLN A 95 -6.19 -11.71 -13.38
N ASP A 96 -6.27 -11.72 -12.05
CA ASP A 96 -6.15 -12.90 -11.19
C ASP A 96 -4.83 -13.67 -11.38
N GLY A 97 -3.75 -12.99 -11.79
CA GLY A 97 -2.46 -13.61 -12.09
C GLY A 97 -2.44 -14.44 -13.37
N LYS A 98 -3.45 -14.31 -14.25
CA LYS A 98 -3.49 -15.00 -15.55
C LYS A 98 -2.62 -14.25 -16.57
N VAL A 99 -1.30 -14.36 -16.40
CA VAL A 99 -0.31 -13.70 -17.26
C VAL A 99 -0.60 -13.94 -18.74
N ASP A 100 -0.47 -12.88 -19.55
CA ASP A 100 -0.66 -12.88 -21.02
C ASP A 100 -2.13 -13.04 -21.46
N GLN A 101 -3.07 -13.12 -20.52
CA GLN A 101 -4.50 -13.08 -20.80
C GLN A 101 -5.03 -11.65 -20.66
N PRO A 102 -5.89 -11.19 -21.59
CA PRO A 102 -6.53 -9.90 -21.44
C PRO A 102 -7.44 -9.90 -20.22
N THR A 103 -7.39 -8.83 -19.44
CA THR A 103 -8.41 -8.49 -18.45
C THR A 103 -9.75 -8.33 -19.16
N SER A 104 -10.84 -8.78 -18.55
CA SER A 104 -12.15 -8.69 -19.20
C SER A 104 -12.52 -7.24 -19.52
N GLU A 105 -13.20 -6.99 -20.65
CA GLU A 105 -13.61 -5.63 -21.05
C GLU A 105 -14.39 -4.93 -19.95
N THR A 106 -15.34 -5.62 -19.31
CA THR A 106 -16.11 -5.10 -18.17
C THR A 106 -15.21 -4.65 -17.02
N GLU A 107 -14.20 -5.44 -16.67
CA GLU A 107 -13.32 -5.10 -15.55
C GLU A 107 -12.37 -3.96 -15.91
N SER A 108 -11.81 -3.99 -17.13
CA SER A 108 -10.95 -2.92 -17.62
C SER A 108 -11.71 -1.58 -17.66
N GLU A 109 -12.96 -1.57 -18.14
CA GLU A 109 -13.83 -0.39 -18.11
C GLU A 109 -14.10 0.07 -16.67
N ARG A 110 -14.43 -0.86 -15.76
CA ARG A 110 -14.70 -0.55 -14.35
C ARG A 110 -13.50 0.09 -13.65
N LEU A 111 -12.30 -0.49 -13.80
CA LEU A 111 -11.07 0.07 -13.23
C LEU A 111 -10.78 1.45 -13.83
N ARG A 112 -10.89 1.59 -15.15
CA ARG A 112 -10.65 2.86 -15.83
C ARG A 112 -11.62 3.95 -15.39
N ASP A 113 -12.88 3.64 -15.12
CA ASP A 113 -13.84 4.61 -14.61
C ASP A 113 -13.35 5.24 -13.29
N TYR A 114 -12.83 4.44 -12.36
CA TYR A 114 -12.27 4.98 -11.12
C TYR A 114 -10.90 5.64 -11.30
N LEU A 115 -9.98 5.03 -12.07
CA LEU A 115 -8.65 5.60 -12.31
C LEU A 115 -8.74 6.98 -12.97
N ASN A 116 -9.74 7.18 -13.84
CA ASN A 116 -9.98 8.48 -14.45
C ASN A 116 -10.47 9.52 -13.44
N LEU A 117 -11.20 9.15 -12.38
CA LEU A 117 -11.53 10.08 -11.30
C LEU A 117 -10.26 10.57 -10.59
N ALA A 118 -9.36 9.65 -10.21
CA ALA A 118 -8.09 10.00 -9.58
C ALA A 118 -7.23 10.90 -10.49
N LYS A 119 -7.18 10.57 -11.78
CA LYS A 119 -6.44 11.33 -12.78
C LYS A 119 -7.02 12.72 -13.01
N ASP A 120 -8.35 12.86 -13.03
CA ASP A 120 -9.02 14.16 -13.17
C ASP A 120 -8.72 15.08 -11.98
N GLU A 121 -8.43 14.51 -10.81
CA GLU A 121 -7.92 15.19 -9.60
C GLU A 121 -6.39 15.35 -9.57
N GLY A 122 -5.72 15.11 -10.71
CA GLY A 122 -4.31 15.37 -10.91
C GLY A 122 -3.35 14.32 -10.37
N ARG A 123 -3.83 13.12 -10.00
CA ARG A 123 -2.95 12.02 -9.56
C ARG A 123 -2.36 11.27 -10.75
N GLU A 124 -1.07 10.96 -10.67
CA GLU A 124 -0.42 10.10 -11.66
C GLU A 124 -0.90 8.65 -11.52
N ILE A 125 -1.16 7.98 -12.64
CA ILE A 125 -1.66 6.60 -12.65
C ILE A 125 -0.56 5.65 -13.10
N LEU A 126 -0.16 4.72 -12.23
CA LEU A 126 0.86 3.70 -12.48
C LEU A 126 0.22 2.32 -12.68
N VAL A 127 0.32 1.75 -13.87
CA VAL A 127 -0.28 0.44 -14.18
C VAL A 127 0.78 -0.63 -14.34
N THR A 128 0.70 -1.70 -13.55
CA THR A 128 1.46 -2.94 -13.78
C THR A 128 0.56 -3.96 -14.43
N ASP A 129 0.73 -4.21 -15.72
CA ASP A 129 0.06 -5.31 -16.44
C ASP A 129 0.99 -6.53 -16.51
N TYR A 130 0.40 -7.73 -16.64
CA TYR A 130 1.17 -8.98 -16.75
C TYR A 130 1.02 -9.63 -18.13
N ALA A 131 2.05 -9.52 -18.97
CA ALA A 131 2.12 -10.08 -20.32
C ALA A 131 3.56 -10.42 -20.73
N TYR A 132 3.74 -11.48 -21.53
CA TYR A 132 5.07 -11.90 -22.01
C TYR A 132 5.15 -12.04 -23.53
N SER A 133 4.03 -12.23 -24.24
CA SER A 133 4.02 -12.26 -25.69
C SER A 133 4.27 -10.86 -26.23
N GLU A 134 5.21 -10.66 -27.16
CA GLU A 134 5.57 -9.33 -27.68
C GLU A 134 4.35 -8.52 -28.16
N ASP A 135 3.42 -9.17 -28.88
CA ASP A 135 2.19 -8.54 -29.35
C ASP A 135 1.31 -8.06 -28.18
N LYS A 136 1.27 -8.80 -27.06
CA LYS A 136 0.48 -8.46 -25.86
C LYS A 136 1.14 -7.41 -25.00
N VAL A 137 2.47 -7.46 -24.87
CA VAL A 137 3.25 -6.40 -24.24
C VAL A 137 3.04 -5.07 -24.99
N LYS A 138 3.09 -5.09 -26.33
CA LYS A 138 2.83 -3.90 -27.16
C LYS A 138 1.40 -3.40 -27.00
N GLU A 139 0.42 -4.30 -26.99
CA GLU A 139 -0.99 -3.96 -26.77
C GLU A 139 -1.21 -3.31 -25.39
N SER A 140 -0.63 -3.87 -24.32
CA SER A 140 -0.68 -3.28 -22.97
C SER A 140 -0.12 -1.85 -22.95
N TYR A 141 1.08 -1.62 -23.50
CA TYR A 141 1.67 -0.28 -23.56
C TYR A 141 0.80 0.70 -24.37
N GLU A 142 0.26 0.28 -25.51
CA GLU A 142 -0.60 1.12 -26.35
C GLU A 142 -1.93 1.49 -25.68
N GLU A 143 -2.58 0.55 -24.99
CA GLU A 143 -3.85 0.82 -24.29
C GLU A 143 -3.67 1.71 -23.05
N ASN A 144 -2.61 1.48 -22.27
CA ASN A 144 -2.25 2.37 -21.17
C ASN A 144 -1.90 3.78 -21.65
N GLU A 145 -1.10 3.92 -22.72
CA GLU A 145 -0.76 5.23 -23.28
C GLU A 145 -2.00 5.97 -23.80
N LYS A 146 -2.93 5.27 -24.46
CA LYS A 146 -4.23 5.83 -24.89
C LYS A 146 -5.09 6.30 -23.71
N ALA A 147 -5.05 5.57 -22.59
CA ALA A 147 -5.71 5.97 -21.36
C ALA A 147 -4.95 7.10 -20.63
N GLY A 148 -3.71 7.39 -21.04
CA GLY A 148 -2.82 8.36 -20.43
C GLY A 148 -2.37 7.91 -19.04
N TYR A 149 -2.07 6.63 -18.90
CA TYR A 149 -1.44 6.03 -17.72
C TYR A 149 0.04 5.76 -18.01
N ILE A 150 0.87 5.78 -16.98
CA ILE A 150 2.26 5.32 -17.04
C ILE A 150 2.22 3.83 -16.76
N SER A 151 2.85 2.99 -17.59
CA SER A 151 2.72 1.54 -17.46
C SER A 151 4.02 0.77 -17.48
N PHE A 152 3.98 -0.40 -16.88
CA PHE A 152 5.00 -1.44 -16.90
C PHE A 152 4.34 -2.77 -17.23
N ALA A 153 4.85 -3.47 -18.26
CA ALA A 153 4.41 -4.82 -18.60
C ALA A 153 5.39 -5.84 -18.02
N ALA A 154 5.00 -6.47 -16.91
CA ALA A 154 5.77 -7.54 -16.26
C ALA A 154 5.51 -8.88 -16.97
N ASP A 155 6.55 -9.69 -17.15
CA ASP A 155 6.44 -11.01 -17.80
C ASP A 155 6.00 -12.13 -16.85
N ASN A 156 5.93 -11.86 -15.55
CA ASN A 156 5.40 -12.75 -14.53
C ASN A 156 4.97 -11.99 -13.26
N THR A 157 4.13 -12.63 -12.44
CA THR A 157 3.59 -12.06 -11.20
C THR A 157 4.54 -12.10 -10.00
N LEU A 158 5.72 -12.73 -10.12
CA LEU A 158 6.69 -12.74 -9.03
C LEU A 158 7.45 -11.41 -8.95
N LEU A 159 7.44 -10.60 -10.00
CA LEU A 159 8.16 -9.31 -10.07
C LEU A 159 9.63 -9.46 -9.67
N ASN A 160 10.31 -10.46 -10.23
CA ASN A 160 11.66 -10.85 -9.84
C ASN A 160 12.71 -10.79 -10.96
N ASN A 161 12.41 -10.14 -12.08
CA ASN A 161 13.35 -9.90 -13.18
C ASN A 161 12.94 -8.68 -14.01
N ILE A 162 13.92 -8.06 -14.66
CA ILE A 162 13.66 -7.10 -15.73
C ILE A 162 13.18 -7.90 -16.95
N PRO A 163 11.99 -7.63 -17.52
CA PRO A 163 11.55 -8.31 -18.74
C PRO A 163 12.52 -8.06 -19.90
N SER A 164 12.77 -9.07 -20.72
CA SER A 164 13.71 -8.94 -21.86
C SER A 164 13.16 -8.12 -23.04
N TYR A 165 11.84 -7.90 -23.07
CA TYR A 165 11.16 -7.12 -24.10
C TYR A 165 10.21 -6.09 -23.45
N PRO A 166 10.18 -4.84 -23.95
CA PRO A 166 11.06 -4.28 -24.97
C PRO A 166 12.53 -4.19 -24.51
N GLU A 167 13.49 -4.16 -25.44
CA GLU A 167 14.93 -4.06 -25.11
C GLU A 167 15.28 -2.77 -24.35
N LYS A 168 14.44 -1.74 -24.46
CA LYS A 168 14.54 -0.47 -23.73
C LYS A 168 13.18 -0.17 -23.11
N PRO A 169 13.13 0.56 -21.99
CA PRO A 169 11.88 1.02 -21.41
C PRO A 169 10.94 1.61 -22.46
N PHE A 170 9.65 1.28 -22.40
CA PHE A 170 8.67 2.03 -23.16
C PHE A 170 8.70 3.50 -22.71
N ASN A 171 8.58 4.47 -23.62
CA ASN A 171 8.72 5.90 -23.31
C ASN A 171 10.05 6.31 -22.63
N VAL A 172 11.20 5.78 -23.10
CA VAL A 172 12.54 6.23 -22.64
C VAL A 172 12.62 7.76 -22.61
N ASN A 173 13.08 8.28 -21.47
CA ASN A 173 13.15 9.71 -21.17
C ASN A 173 14.56 10.09 -20.68
N ASN A 174 15.12 11.15 -21.27
CA ASN A 174 16.47 11.62 -20.95
C ASN A 174 16.52 12.73 -19.91
N ASP A 175 15.35 13.20 -19.44
CA ASP A 175 15.27 14.25 -18.44
C ASP A 175 15.64 13.71 -17.04
N ASP A 176 16.15 14.58 -16.18
CA ASP A 176 16.27 14.30 -14.75
C ASP A 176 14.87 14.30 -14.13
N ILE A 177 14.57 13.35 -13.25
CA ILE A 177 13.24 13.17 -12.66
C ILE A 177 13.29 13.58 -11.19
N ASP A 178 12.70 14.74 -10.90
CA ASP A 178 12.63 15.29 -9.55
C ASP A 178 11.26 15.08 -8.89
N ARG A 179 10.20 14.85 -9.70
CA ARG A 179 8.80 14.74 -9.23
C ARG A 179 8.08 13.60 -9.95
N LEU A 180 7.06 13.04 -9.31
CA LEU A 180 6.29 11.92 -9.88
C LEU A 180 5.67 12.29 -11.25
N GLU A 181 5.24 13.53 -11.43
CA GLU A 181 4.66 14.07 -12.68
C GLU A 181 5.65 14.04 -13.87
N ASP A 182 6.95 14.05 -13.59
CA ASP A 182 7.99 14.01 -14.62
C ASP A 182 8.21 12.59 -15.16
N VAL A 183 7.77 11.56 -14.42
CA VAL A 183 7.91 10.15 -14.79
C VAL A 183 7.17 9.86 -16.10
N LYS A 184 7.81 9.11 -17.01
CA LYS A 184 7.20 8.63 -18.25
C LYS A 184 7.21 7.11 -18.39
N ASN A 185 7.92 6.42 -17.50
CA ASN A 185 8.04 4.96 -17.45
C ASN A 185 8.52 4.52 -16.07
N PHE A 186 8.22 3.29 -15.65
CA PHE A 186 8.73 2.76 -14.38
C PHE A 186 9.03 1.27 -14.46
N LEU A 187 9.78 0.79 -13.48
CA LEU A 187 10.10 -0.63 -13.30
C LEU A 187 9.68 -1.06 -11.88
N ASN A 188 8.92 -2.15 -11.78
CA ASN A 188 8.43 -2.69 -10.51
C ASN A 188 9.04 -4.08 -10.24
N ILE A 189 10.01 -4.15 -9.33
CA ILE A 189 10.75 -5.37 -8.96
C ILE A 189 10.87 -5.45 -7.43
N THR A 190 9.84 -6.00 -6.80
CA THR A 190 9.74 -6.12 -5.34
C THR A 190 10.24 -7.46 -4.81
N ASN A 191 10.59 -8.39 -5.69
CA ASN A 191 11.06 -9.71 -5.30
C ASN A 191 12.48 -9.96 -5.79
N THR A 192 13.43 -9.98 -4.87
CA THR A 192 14.85 -10.09 -5.21
C THR A 192 15.36 -11.54 -5.36
N THR A 193 14.46 -12.53 -5.42
CA THR A 193 14.83 -13.96 -5.39
C THR A 193 15.76 -14.40 -6.52
N SER A 194 15.66 -13.79 -7.70
CA SER A 194 16.51 -14.08 -8.87
C SER A 194 17.94 -13.53 -8.79
N PHE A 195 18.21 -12.57 -7.90
CA PHE A 195 19.50 -11.90 -7.78
C PHE A 195 20.32 -12.50 -6.65
N SER A 196 21.62 -12.71 -6.82
CA SER A 196 22.44 -13.40 -5.81
C SER A 196 22.84 -12.49 -4.65
N THR A 197 23.10 -11.20 -4.93
CA THR A 197 23.54 -10.22 -3.94
C THR A 197 22.83 -8.88 -4.10
N PRO A 198 22.77 -8.04 -3.04
CA PRO A 198 22.24 -6.68 -3.16
C PRO A 198 22.94 -5.85 -4.24
N GLN A 199 24.26 -5.99 -4.39
CA GLN A 199 25.01 -5.23 -5.39
C GLN A 199 24.69 -5.66 -6.82
N GLU A 200 24.54 -6.96 -7.08
CA GLU A 200 24.13 -7.45 -8.41
C GLU A 200 22.75 -6.90 -8.81
N PHE A 201 21.80 -6.89 -7.87
CA PHE A 201 20.48 -6.28 -8.08
C PHE A 201 20.58 -4.78 -8.40
N VAL A 202 21.36 -4.05 -7.59
CA VAL A 202 21.59 -2.61 -7.79
C VAL A 202 22.26 -2.34 -9.14
N ASP A 203 23.28 -3.11 -9.52
CA ASP A 203 24.00 -2.95 -10.78
C ASP A 203 23.07 -3.17 -11.97
N GLU A 204 22.28 -4.24 -11.99
CA GLU A 204 21.33 -4.53 -13.08
C GLU A 204 20.28 -3.42 -13.23
N LEU A 205 19.69 -2.93 -12.14
CA LEU A 205 18.73 -1.84 -12.20
C LEU A 205 19.38 -0.52 -12.63
N SER A 206 20.65 -0.29 -12.26
CA SER A 206 21.45 0.88 -12.64
C SER A 206 21.79 0.94 -14.14
N GLU A 207 21.76 -0.19 -14.82
CA GLU A 207 21.97 -0.29 -16.28
C GLU A 207 20.70 0.01 -17.10
N THR A 208 19.61 0.39 -16.45
CA THR A 208 18.35 0.78 -17.12
C THR A 208 18.12 2.29 -17.13
N ASP A 209 17.32 2.76 -18.09
CA ASP A 209 16.89 4.17 -18.22
C ASP A 209 15.45 4.39 -17.70
N TYR A 210 15.02 3.62 -16.69
CA TYR A 210 13.70 3.81 -16.09
C TYR A 210 13.62 5.10 -15.26
N ASP A 211 12.54 5.86 -15.36
CA ASP A 211 12.33 7.14 -14.64
C ASP A 211 12.00 6.95 -13.16
N LEU A 212 11.42 5.80 -12.83
CA LEU A 212 11.03 5.41 -11.48
C LEU A 212 11.34 3.93 -11.27
N LEU A 213 11.97 3.61 -10.14
CA LEU A 213 12.14 2.25 -9.64
C LEU A 213 11.25 2.02 -8.42
N ILE A 214 10.49 0.92 -8.43
CA ILE A 214 9.75 0.42 -7.27
C ILE A 214 10.41 -0.89 -6.84
N ILE A 215 10.97 -0.91 -5.63
CA ILE A 215 11.68 -2.08 -5.08
C ILE A 215 11.28 -2.31 -3.62
N ASP A 216 11.62 -3.47 -3.06
CA ASP A 216 11.50 -3.68 -1.61
C ASP A 216 12.62 -2.96 -0.85
N LEU A 217 12.36 -2.48 0.37
CA LEU A 217 13.38 -1.92 1.27
C LEU A 217 14.44 -2.97 1.65
N PHE A 218 14.03 -4.24 1.73
CA PHE A 218 14.87 -5.35 2.15
C PHE A 218 15.23 -6.24 0.96
N PHE A 219 16.50 -6.63 0.89
CA PHE A 219 16.92 -7.74 0.05
C PHE A 219 16.42 -9.07 0.62
N LYS A 220 16.38 -10.14 -0.18
CA LYS A 220 15.82 -11.45 0.23
C LYS A 220 16.47 -12.10 1.45
N ASP A 221 17.67 -11.66 1.84
CA ASP A 221 18.37 -12.12 3.03
C ASP A 221 18.05 -11.27 4.29
N GLY A 222 17.16 -10.28 4.17
CA GLY A 222 16.74 -9.37 5.22
C GLY A 222 17.67 -8.16 5.43
N SER A 223 18.74 -8.02 4.65
CA SER A 223 19.59 -6.83 4.68
C SER A 223 18.93 -5.64 3.98
N THR A 224 19.30 -4.42 4.38
CA THR A 224 18.95 -3.19 3.68
C THR A 224 20.10 -2.72 2.80
N TYR A 225 19.80 -1.90 1.80
CA TYR A 225 20.81 -1.29 0.92
C TYR A 225 21.65 -0.24 1.67
N THR A 226 22.89 -0.04 1.24
CA THR A 226 23.75 1.04 1.76
C THR A 226 23.38 2.39 1.14
N GLU A 227 23.85 3.48 1.74
CA GLU A 227 23.65 4.83 1.19
C GLU A 227 24.21 4.97 -0.24
N GLU A 228 25.36 4.35 -0.53
CA GLU A 228 25.94 4.32 -1.88
C GLU A 228 25.06 3.55 -2.87
N GLN A 229 24.47 2.43 -2.44
CA GLN A 229 23.57 1.63 -3.28
C GLN A 229 22.28 2.38 -3.59
N ILE A 230 21.70 3.07 -2.60
CA ILE A 230 20.53 3.94 -2.81
C ILE A 230 20.86 5.06 -3.80
N LYS A 231 22.02 5.73 -3.65
CA LYS A 231 22.47 6.74 -4.62
C LYS A 231 22.68 6.18 -6.03
N GLN A 232 23.18 4.95 -6.13
CA GLN A 232 23.36 4.28 -7.42
C GLN A 232 22.02 3.96 -8.08
N LEU A 233 21.06 3.41 -7.31
CA LEU A 233 19.69 3.16 -7.77
C LEU A 233 18.98 4.44 -8.23
N LYS A 234 19.27 5.59 -7.63
CA LYS A 234 18.72 6.90 -8.05
C LYS A 234 19.35 7.48 -9.33
N LYS A 235 20.29 6.77 -9.94
CA LYS A 235 20.88 7.15 -11.24
C LYS A 235 20.44 6.21 -12.35
N LYS A 236 19.95 6.78 -13.44
CA LYS A 236 19.72 6.11 -14.72
C LYS A 236 21.05 5.73 -15.37
N ASN A 237 21.02 4.77 -16.29
CA ASN A 237 22.17 4.38 -17.09
C ASN A 237 22.72 5.54 -17.95
N ASN A 238 21.84 6.40 -18.47
CA ASN A 238 22.23 7.60 -19.20
C ASN A 238 22.85 8.71 -18.31
N GLY A 239 22.90 8.50 -16.98
CA GLY A 239 23.47 9.41 -15.98
C GLY A 239 22.47 10.38 -15.34
N GLY A 240 21.24 10.43 -15.84
CA GLY A 240 20.17 11.27 -15.29
C GLY A 240 19.68 10.78 -13.93
N ASP A 241 19.04 11.67 -13.19
CA ASP A 241 18.38 11.34 -11.92
C ASP A 241 17.02 10.65 -12.15
N ARG A 242 16.67 9.74 -11.22
CA ARG A 242 15.38 9.03 -11.19
C ARG A 242 14.88 8.86 -9.77
N LEU A 243 13.58 8.61 -9.65
CA LEU A 243 12.93 8.35 -8.38
C LEU A 243 13.07 6.89 -7.95
N LEU A 244 13.09 6.65 -6.64
CA LEU A 244 13.14 5.34 -6.02
C LEU A 244 12.07 5.23 -4.93
N MET A 245 11.08 4.35 -5.10
CA MET A 245 10.03 4.09 -4.10
C MET A 245 10.15 2.70 -3.49
N ALA A 246 9.82 2.59 -2.21
CA ALA A 246 9.82 1.32 -1.48
C ALA A 246 8.43 0.69 -1.43
N TYR A 247 8.34 -0.59 -1.77
CA TYR A 247 7.17 -1.41 -1.50
C TYR A 247 6.95 -1.58 0.02
N VAL A 248 5.72 -1.41 0.45
CA VAL A 248 5.26 -1.74 1.81
C VAL A 248 3.83 -2.24 1.76
N ASN A 249 3.56 -3.38 2.39
CA ASN A 249 2.18 -3.81 2.57
C ASN A 249 1.63 -3.23 3.89
N ILE A 250 0.55 -2.46 3.80
CA ILE A 250 -0.10 -1.81 4.96
C ILE A 250 -1.36 -2.55 5.39
N GLY A 251 -2.00 -3.34 4.53
CA GLY A 251 -3.22 -4.09 4.87
C GLY A 251 -2.98 -5.50 5.40
N MET A 252 -1.74 -6.00 5.36
CA MET A 252 -1.39 -7.37 5.76
C MET A 252 -0.04 -7.43 6.47
N ALA A 253 0.05 -8.29 7.48
CA ALA A 253 1.31 -8.67 8.09
C ALA A 253 1.97 -9.78 7.29
N GLN A 254 3.26 -9.63 6.98
CA GLN A 254 4.03 -10.61 6.24
C GLN A 254 5.08 -11.25 7.15
N SER A 255 5.06 -12.59 7.25
CA SER A 255 5.85 -13.35 8.24
C SER A 255 7.36 -13.36 8.00
N ASN A 256 7.80 -12.88 6.85
CA ASN A 256 9.21 -12.68 6.51
C ASN A 256 9.74 -11.27 6.87
N ARG A 257 8.93 -10.40 7.46
CA ARG A 257 9.32 -9.01 7.78
C ARG A 257 9.97 -8.88 9.15
N TYR A 258 10.77 -7.82 9.30
CA TYR A 258 11.54 -7.54 10.52
C TYR A 258 10.68 -7.41 11.78
N TYR A 259 9.42 -6.97 11.65
CA TYR A 259 8.51 -6.79 12.78
C TYR A 259 7.92 -8.10 13.29
N TRP A 260 7.96 -9.16 12.47
CA TRP A 260 7.32 -10.44 12.77
C TRP A 260 7.92 -11.07 14.01
N GLN A 261 7.06 -11.52 14.94
CA GLN A 261 7.49 -12.22 16.14
C GLN A 261 7.16 -13.71 16.03
N ASN A 262 8.15 -14.57 16.32
CA ASN A 262 7.99 -16.02 16.30
C ASN A 262 6.87 -16.56 17.22
N SER A 263 6.41 -15.77 18.20
CA SER A 263 5.30 -16.15 19.07
C SER A 263 3.92 -15.94 18.44
N TRP A 264 3.79 -15.08 17.43
CA TRP A 264 2.50 -14.69 16.85
C TRP A 264 1.66 -15.84 16.32
N PRO A 265 2.22 -16.89 15.67
CA PRO A 265 1.42 -18.06 15.26
C PRO A 265 0.72 -18.81 16.41
N THR A 266 1.19 -18.63 17.65
CA THR A 266 0.64 -19.33 18.84
C THR A 266 0.01 -18.40 19.87
N ASN A 267 0.35 -17.11 19.81
CA ASN A 267 -0.12 -16.06 20.70
C ASN A 267 -0.16 -14.75 19.90
N PRO A 268 -1.11 -14.63 18.96
CA PRO A 268 -1.20 -13.48 18.08
C PRO A 268 -1.59 -12.22 18.86
N PRO A 269 -1.08 -11.04 18.47
CA PRO A 269 -1.69 -9.77 18.87
C PRO A 269 -3.16 -9.74 18.45
N ALA A 270 -3.99 -8.98 19.16
CA ALA A 270 -5.43 -8.96 18.89
C ALA A 270 -5.79 -8.50 17.46
N TRP A 271 -4.91 -7.71 16.82
CA TRP A 271 -5.10 -7.21 15.46
C TRP A 271 -4.63 -8.17 14.36
N LEU A 272 -3.95 -9.27 14.69
CA LEU A 272 -3.43 -10.23 13.72
C LEU A 272 -4.40 -11.38 13.54
N LEU A 273 -4.87 -11.59 12.31
CA LEU A 273 -5.87 -12.60 11.97
C LEU A 273 -5.22 -13.82 11.28
N ASP A 274 -6.02 -14.56 10.51
CA ASP A 274 -5.61 -15.79 9.86
C ASP A 274 -4.62 -15.57 8.70
N GLU A 275 -3.84 -16.62 8.44
CA GLU A 275 -2.95 -16.68 7.28
C GLU A 275 -3.75 -16.85 5.99
N ILE A 276 -3.40 -16.07 4.98
CA ILE A 276 -4.02 -16.08 3.65
C ILE A 276 -3.33 -17.16 2.82
N ASP A 277 -4.08 -18.19 2.41
CA ASP A 277 -3.66 -19.20 1.44
C ASP A 277 -2.26 -19.84 1.65
N ARG A 278 -1.80 -19.92 2.90
CA ARG A 278 -0.45 -20.40 3.26
C ARG A 278 0.68 -19.62 2.59
N SER A 279 0.45 -18.35 2.31
CA SER A 279 1.39 -17.46 1.64
C SER A 279 2.45 -16.88 2.60
N GLY A 280 2.22 -16.99 3.91
CA GLY A 280 2.95 -16.22 4.91
C GLY A 280 2.46 -14.77 5.08
N ASN A 281 1.40 -14.35 4.37
CA ASN A 281 0.67 -13.11 4.61
C ASN A 281 -0.54 -13.38 5.52
N TYR A 282 -0.84 -12.43 6.40
CA TYR A 282 -1.90 -12.53 7.39
C TYR A 282 -2.75 -11.27 7.32
N TYR A 283 -4.08 -11.41 7.31
CA TYR A 283 -4.96 -10.26 7.46
C TYR A 283 -4.69 -9.57 8.80
N VAL A 284 -4.79 -8.25 8.81
CA VAL A 284 -4.71 -7.45 10.03
C VAL A 284 -5.90 -6.52 10.13
N GLU A 285 -6.38 -6.31 11.35
CA GLU A 285 -7.33 -5.25 11.65
C GLU A 285 -6.58 -3.91 11.58
N TYR A 286 -6.43 -3.38 10.36
CA TYR A 286 -5.53 -2.26 10.06
C TYR A 286 -5.88 -0.94 10.79
N TRP A 287 -7.12 -0.81 11.25
CA TRP A 287 -7.60 0.30 12.09
C TRP A 287 -7.11 0.23 13.54
N LYS A 288 -6.43 -0.85 13.97
CA LYS A 288 -5.93 -0.97 15.34
C LYS A 288 -4.53 -0.38 15.49
N ALA A 289 -4.38 0.47 16.51
CA ALA A 289 -3.14 1.14 16.90
C ALA A 289 -1.91 0.20 16.95
N GLY A 290 -2.07 -1.04 17.42
CA GLY A 290 -0.94 -1.98 17.51
C GLY A 290 -0.34 -2.37 16.16
N TRP A 291 -1.13 -2.38 15.08
CA TRP A 291 -0.63 -2.57 13.72
C TRP A 291 -0.15 -1.24 13.13
N GLN A 292 -0.91 -0.16 13.32
CA GLN A 292 -0.55 1.18 12.87
C GLN A 292 0.83 1.62 13.39
N ASP A 293 1.16 1.34 14.67
CA ASP A 293 2.47 1.61 15.30
C ASP A 293 3.64 0.87 14.61
N ILE A 294 3.38 -0.26 13.93
CA ILE A 294 4.40 -0.97 13.14
C ILE A 294 4.64 -0.23 11.82
N ILE A 295 3.60 0.36 11.23
CA ILE A 295 3.67 1.01 9.93
C ILE A 295 4.17 2.45 10.04
N TYR A 296 3.61 3.29 10.92
CA TYR A 296 3.94 4.72 11.02
C TYR A 296 4.01 5.25 12.46
N GLY A 297 4.29 6.55 12.61
CA GLY A 297 4.13 7.28 13.87
C GLY A 297 5.33 7.27 14.83
N ASN A 298 6.40 6.50 14.55
CA ASN A 298 7.58 6.46 15.40
C ASN A 298 8.87 6.05 14.66
N ASN A 299 10.03 6.29 15.27
CA ASN A 299 11.35 6.05 14.64
C ASN A 299 11.71 4.55 14.46
N SER A 300 10.83 3.63 14.88
CA SER A 300 10.99 2.19 14.62
C SER A 300 10.02 1.67 13.57
N SER A 301 9.09 2.50 13.09
CA SER A 301 8.03 2.12 12.16
C SER A 301 8.57 1.90 10.74
N TYR A 302 7.80 1.18 9.92
CA TYR A 302 8.19 0.84 8.56
C TYR A 302 8.42 2.10 7.70
N ILE A 303 7.46 3.04 7.70
CA ILE A 303 7.56 4.28 6.94
C ILE A 303 8.79 5.10 7.35
N PHE A 304 9.09 5.18 8.66
CA PHE A 304 10.33 5.84 9.09
C PHE A 304 11.58 5.19 8.50
N LYS A 305 11.64 3.85 8.46
CA LYS A 305 12.79 3.14 7.88
C LYS A 305 12.94 3.40 6.38
N ILE A 306 11.84 3.55 5.66
CA ILE A 306 11.86 3.87 4.23
C ILE A 306 12.44 5.28 4.02
N VAL A 307 11.93 6.27 4.76
CA VAL A 307 12.43 7.66 4.70
C VAL A 307 13.90 7.73 5.11
N ASP A 308 14.28 7.10 6.23
CA ASP A 308 15.65 7.11 6.76
C ASP A 308 16.66 6.42 5.82
N ALA A 309 16.22 5.40 5.07
CA ALA A 309 17.03 4.76 4.04
C ALA A 309 17.23 5.64 2.78
N GLY A 310 16.50 6.75 2.67
CA GLY A 310 16.64 7.71 1.57
C GLY A 310 15.84 7.34 0.32
N PHE A 311 14.76 6.58 0.44
CA PHE A 311 13.78 6.42 -0.64
C PHE A 311 12.97 7.71 -0.84
N ASP A 312 12.50 7.96 -2.06
CA ASP A 312 11.69 9.14 -2.42
C ASP A 312 10.20 8.95 -2.14
N GLY A 313 9.75 7.72 -1.89
CA GLY A 313 8.34 7.44 -1.63
C GLY A 313 8.02 6.03 -1.16
N ALA A 314 6.77 5.82 -0.80
CA ALA A 314 6.18 4.53 -0.44
C ALA A 314 5.14 4.11 -1.48
N TYR A 315 5.31 2.88 -1.99
CA TYR A 315 4.36 2.17 -2.83
C TYR A 315 3.59 1.18 -1.95
N MET A 316 2.35 1.50 -1.63
CA MET A 316 1.60 0.89 -0.54
C MET A 316 0.61 -0.16 -1.05
N ASP A 317 0.85 -1.41 -0.68
CA ASP A 317 0.03 -2.56 -1.04
C ASP A 317 -0.92 -2.96 0.10
N GLY A 318 -1.91 -3.78 -0.22
CA GLY A 318 -2.96 -4.23 0.72
C GLY A 318 -4.04 -3.18 0.99
N ILE A 319 -4.21 -2.21 0.09
CA ILE A 319 -5.29 -1.22 0.19
C ILE A 319 -6.65 -1.91 0.07
N ASP A 320 -6.79 -2.83 -0.89
CA ASP A 320 -7.97 -3.65 -1.18
C ASP A 320 -8.41 -4.60 -0.06
N VAL A 321 -7.65 -4.70 1.04
CA VAL A 321 -8.02 -5.53 2.20
C VAL A 321 -9.32 -5.05 2.88
N PHE A 322 -9.77 -3.81 2.66
CA PHE A 322 -11.12 -3.40 3.10
C PHE A 322 -12.21 -4.30 2.51
N GLU A 323 -12.08 -4.77 1.27
CA GLU A 323 -13.08 -5.62 0.61
C GLU A 323 -13.27 -6.96 1.34
N TYR A 324 -12.18 -7.49 1.92
CA TYR A 324 -12.26 -8.68 2.75
C TYR A 324 -13.16 -8.45 3.97
N PHE A 325 -12.98 -7.35 4.70
CA PHE A 325 -13.77 -7.06 5.89
C PHE A 325 -15.22 -6.71 5.56
N ASP A 326 -15.45 -5.96 4.48
CA ASP A 326 -16.80 -5.69 3.96
C ASP A 326 -17.54 -6.98 3.62
N SER A 327 -16.86 -7.95 3.02
CA SER A 327 -17.47 -9.23 2.67
C SER A 327 -17.98 -9.99 3.90
N LEU A 328 -17.30 -9.86 5.05
CA LEU A 328 -17.70 -10.50 6.30
C LEU A 328 -19.02 -9.92 6.85
N GLU A 329 -19.26 -8.61 6.70
CA GLU A 329 -20.52 -7.99 7.16
C GLU A 329 -21.71 -8.40 6.30
N THR A 330 -21.48 -8.70 5.02
CA THR A 330 -22.56 -9.13 4.11
C THR A 330 -22.99 -10.59 4.29
N GLU A 331 -22.18 -11.41 4.99
CA GLU A 331 -22.47 -12.82 5.26
C GLU A 331 -23.21 -13.07 6.60
N GLU A 332 -23.34 -12.06 7.47
CA GLU A 332 -24.08 -12.12 8.76
C GLU A 332 -25.58 -11.81 8.65
#